data_AF-A0A961PYF6-F1
#
_entry.id   AF-A0A961PYF6-F1
#
_cell.length_a   1.000
_cell.length_b   1.000
_cell.length_c   1.000
_cell.angle_alpha   90.00
_cell.angle_beta   90.00
_cell.angle_gamma   90.00
#
_symmetry.space_group_name_H-M   'P 1'
#
loop_
_entity.id
_entity.type
_entity.pdbx_description
1 polymer ?
#
loop_
_entity_poly.entity_id
_entity_poly.type
_entity_poly.pdbx_seq_one_letter_code
_entity_poly.pdbx_strand_id
1 'polypeptide(L)'
;MDTKDSDRKGKTLGPRGGTETSHVRQSFSHGRSKSVTVEHKRKRVVVPKPGAAAASGAGQSPRNAMGQNLSDAEFERRLKAVEAAKAQEAERQAKEREAAEAREAELGRLRAEKDAAERAAREREIAEQRAAAAAEEAAAAESSA
;
A
#
# COMPACT_ATOMS: atom_id res chain seq x y z
N MET A 1 -59.80 17.08 -33.97
CA MET A 1 -60.66 16.02 -34.51
C MET A 1 -59.94 14.70 -34.32
N ASP A 2 -60.61 13.84 -33.57
CA ASP A 2 -60.36 12.45 -33.20
C ASP A 2 -59.87 11.58 -34.39
N THR A 3 -59.15 10.45 -34.22
CA THR A 3 -59.73 9.21 -33.66
C THR A 3 -58.67 8.11 -33.37
N LYS A 4 -58.78 7.52 -32.17
CA LYS A 4 -58.60 6.10 -31.74
C LYS A 4 -57.27 5.32 -31.89
N ASP A 5 -56.62 5.16 -30.74
CA ASP A 5 -56.51 3.94 -29.91
C ASP A 5 -56.19 2.57 -30.56
N SER A 6 -55.06 1.97 -30.17
CA SER A 6 -54.92 0.51 -29.94
C SER A 6 -53.57 0.17 -29.28
N ASP A 7 -53.61 -0.11 -27.98
CA ASP A 7 -52.98 -1.26 -27.32
C ASP A 7 -51.71 -1.85 -27.95
N ARG A 8 -50.57 -1.16 -27.80
CA ARG A 8 -49.27 -1.83 -27.82
C ARG A 8 -48.59 -1.74 -26.48
N LYS A 9 -49.04 -2.64 -25.60
CA LYS A 9 -48.33 -3.25 -24.48
C LYS A 9 -46.83 -2.93 -24.48
N GLY A 10 -46.44 -2.05 -23.56
CA GLY A 10 -45.11 -1.72 -23.09
C GLY A 10 -43.94 -2.07 -24.01
N LYS A 11 -43.45 -1.09 -24.77
CA LYS A 11 -41.99 -0.95 -24.83
C LYS A 11 -41.56 -0.34 -23.50
N THR A 12 -41.26 -1.21 -22.53
CA THR A 12 -40.42 -0.83 -21.42
C THR A 12 -39.18 -0.17 -22.01
N LEU A 13 -38.85 1.03 -21.54
CA LEU A 13 -37.51 1.60 -21.64
C LEU A 13 -36.56 0.69 -20.85
N GLY A 14 -36.35 -0.53 -21.34
CA GLY A 14 -35.19 -1.31 -20.95
C GLY A 14 -33.98 -0.48 -21.36
N PRO A 15 -32.85 -0.58 -20.64
CA PRO A 15 -31.62 0.15 -20.97
C PRO A 15 -31.06 -0.34 -22.32
N ARG A 16 -31.72 0.01 -23.41
CA ARG A 16 -31.28 -0.15 -24.79
C ARG A 16 -30.51 1.08 -25.21
N GLY A 17 -29.45 1.33 -24.46
CA GLY A 17 -28.58 2.47 -24.68
C GLY A 17 -27.67 2.59 -23.48
N GLY A 18 -26.64 1.75 -23.42
CA GLY A 18 -25.46 2.09 -22.64
C GLY A 18 -24.99 3.43 -23.18
N THR A 19 -25.23 4.48 -22.42
CA THR A 19 -24.97 5.83 -22.88
C THR A 19 -23.46 5.94 -23.13
N GLU A 20 -23.09 6.42 -24.32
CA GLU A 20 -21.70 6.79 -24.60
C GLU A 20 -21.21 7.89 -23.63
N THR A 21 -22.12 8.49 -22.85
CA THR A 21 -21.85 9.43 -21.76
C THR A 21 -21.32 8.80 -20.47
N SER A 22 -21.27 7.47 -20.35
CA SER A 22 -20.73 6.78 -19.16
C SER A 22 -19.19 6.72 -19.11
N HIS A 23 -18.51 7.10 -20.19
CA HIS A 23 -17.06 7.02 -20.29
C HIS A 23 -16.43 8.42 -20.26
N VAL A 24 -15.67 8.70 -19.21
CA VAL A 24 -14.90 9.94 -19.07
C VAL A 24 -13.62 9.83 -19.92
N ARG A 25 -13.53 10.56 -21.03
CA ARG A 25 -12.26 10.70 -21.79
C ARG A 25 -11.37 11.70 -21.08
N GLN A 26 -10.52 11.21 -20.18
CA GLN A 26 -9.39 11.98 -19.68
C GLN A 26 -8.20 11.74 -20.62
N SER A 27 -7.69 12.81 -21.22
CA SER A 27 -6.45 12.77 -22.00
C SER A 27 -5.26 12.75 -21.04
N PHE A 28 -4.70 11.57 -20.79
CA PHE A 28 -3.39 11.47 -20.16
C PHE A 28 -2.30 11.74 -21.19
N SER A 29 -1.27 12.50 -20.82
CA SER A 29 -0.23 12.97 -21.73
C SER A 29 0.57 11.82 -22.38
N HIS A 30 0.67 10.65 -21.72
CA HIS A 30 1.20 9.40 -22.28
C HIS A 30 0.52 8.19 -21.59
N GLY A 31 0.13 7.15 -22.36
CA GLY A 31 -0.44 5.90 -21.82
C GLY A 31 -1.65 5.32 -22.59
N ARG A 32 -2.39 4.41 -21.95
CA ARG A 32 -3.53 3.67 -22.56
C ARG A 32 -4.81 4.50 -22.51
N SER A 33 -5.37 4.82 -23.68
CA SER A 33 -6.56 5.67 -23.85
C SER A 33 -7.89 4.92 -23.88
N LYS A 34 -7.87 3.58 -23.78
CA LYS A 34 -9.04 2.69 -23.80
C LYS A 34 -9.30 2.09 -22.42
N SER A 35 -10.56 1.84 -22.09
CA SER A 35 -10.99 1.24 -20.83
C SER A 35 -10.25 -0.08 -20.54
N VAL A 36 -9.86 -0.24 -19.27
CA VAL A 36 -9.20 -1.44 -18.76
C VAL A 36 -10.23 -2.20 -17.92
N THR A 37 -10.59 -3.41 -18.35
CA THR A 37 -11.42 -4.30 -17.55
C THR A 37 -10.53 -5.03 -16.56
N VAL A 38 -10.82 -4.88 -15.27
CA VAL A 38 -10.18 -5.67 -14.21
C VAL A 38 -11.09 -6.85 -13.90
N GLU A 39 -10.61 -8.05 -14.12
CA GLU A 39 -11.27 -9.27 -13.64
C GLU A 39 -11.14 -9.35 -12.12
N HIS A 40 -12.16 -8.86 -11.43
CA HIS A 40 -12.21 -8.92 -9.98
C HIS A 40 -12.56 -10.34 -9.53
N LYS A 41 -11.55 -11.09 -9.10
CA LYS A 41 -11.74 -12.39 -8.45
C LYS A 41 -12.34 -12.17 -7.07
N ARG A 42 -13.65 -12.42 -6.92
CA ARG A 42 -14.27 -12.43 -5.59
C ARG A 42 -13.75 -13.61 -4.79
N LYS A 43 -13.08 -13.34 -3.67
CA LYS A 43 -12.72 -14.36 -2.68
C LYS A 43 -14.02 -14.85 -2.05
N ARG A 44 -14.34 -16.14 -2.19
CA ARG A 44 -15.42 -16.77 -1.42
C ARG A 44 -15.02 -16.74 0.06
N VAL A 45 -15.63 -15.83 0.82
CA VAL A 45 -15.56 -15.85 2.28
C VAL A 45 -16.57 -16.88 2.75
N VAL A 46 -16.09 -18.03 3.22
CA VAL A 46 -16.90 -18.95 4.02
C VAL A 46 -17.01 -18.28 5.39
N VAL A 47 -18.11 -17.57 5.62
CA VAL A 47 -18.48 -17.15 6.97
C VAL A 47 -18.86 -18.44 7.72
N PRO A 48 -18.13 -18.85 8.77
CA PRO A 48 -18.59 -19.95 9.60
C PRO A 48 -19.91 -19.51 10.22
N LYS A 49 -20.99 -20.18 9.82
CA LYS A 49 -22.32 -19.94 10.36
C LYS A 49 -22.26 -20.31 11.86
N PRO A 50 -22.51 -19.38 12.79
CA PRO A 50 -22.63 -19.75 14.20
C PRO A 50 -23.83 -20.68 14.32
N GLY A 51 -23.56 -21.97 14.57
CA GLY A 51 -24.60 -22.99 14.70
C GLY A 51 -24.38 -24.28 13.90
N ALA A 52 -23.39 -24.36 12.99
CA ALA A 52 -22.98 -25.65 12.45
C ALA A 52 -22.02 -26.33 13.44
N ALA A 53 -22.61 -27.01 14.44
CA ALA A 53 -21.87 -27.84 15.38
C ALA A 53 -21.07 -28.90 14.63
N ALA A 54 -19.75 -28.74 14.58
CA ALA A 54 -18.84 -29.85 14.35
C ALA A 54 -18.87 -30.72 15.61
N ALA A 55 -19.68 -31.78 15.56
CA ALA A 55 -19.53 -32.90 16.46
C ALA A 55 -18.21 -33.60 16.13
N SER A 56 -17.16 -33.29 16.89
CA SER A 56 -16.01 -34.19 17.05
C SER A 56 -15.33 -33.94 18.40
N GLY A 57 -15.75 -34.73 19.38
CA GLY A 57 -14.88 -35.32 20.40
C GLY A 57 -14.03 -34.38 21.25
N ALA A 58 -14.50 -34.14 22.47
CA ALA A 58 -13.67 -33.78 23.60
C ALA A 58 -12.55 -34.83 23.82
N GLY A 59 -11.33 -34.35 24.09
CA GLY A 59 -10.16 -35.19 24.39
C GLY A 59 -8.91 -34.71 23.67
N GLN A 60 -8.41 -33.52 24.01
CA GLN A 60 -7.16 -32.99 23.45
C GLN A 60 -5.96 -33.77 24.00
N SER A 61 -5.65 -34.90 23.37
CA SER A 61 -4.28 -35.37 23.29
C SER A 61 -3.46 -34.30 22.54
N PRO A 62 -2.19 -34.01 22.90
CA PRO A 62 -1.34 -33.08 22.15
C PRO A 62 -1.14 -33.51 20.68
N ARG A 63 -1.57 -34.72 20.34
CA ARG A 63 -1.69 -35.24 18.99
C ARG A 63 -2.98 -34.74 18.34
N ASN A 64 -2.83 -33.67 17.56
CA ASN A 64 -3.74 -33.28 16.50
C ASN A 64 -3.94 -34.42 15.47
N ALA A 65 -4.94 -34.32 14.58
CA ALA A 65 -5.28 -35.36 13.59
C ALA A 65 -4.09 -35.87 12.73
N MET A 66 -3.06 -35.03 12.56
CA MET A 66 -1.77 -35.41 11.98
C MET A 66 -0.96 -36.34 12.90
N GLY A 67 -0.84 -36.02 14.19
CA GLY A 67 -0.07 -36.83 15.16
C GLY A 67 -0.70 -38.17 15.53
N GLN A 68 -1.98 -38.39 15.23
CA GLN A 68 -2.67 -39.67 15.48
C GLN A 68 -2.30 -40.77 14.47
N ASN A 69 -1.75 -40.40 13.30
CA ASN A 69 -1.36 -41.35 12.24
C ASN A 69 0.17 -41.54 12.14
N LEU A 70 0.97 -40.91 13.02
CA LEU A 70 2.43 -41.03 13.04
C LEU A 70 2.90 -41.74 14.32
N SER A 71 3.96 -42.54 14.19
CA SER A 71 4.63 -43.14 15.35
C SER A 71 5.22 -42.04 16.27
N ASP A 72 5.33 -42.34 17.57
CA ASP A 72 5.83 -41.41 18.60
C ASP A 72 7.22 -40.85 18.21
N ALA A 73 8.11 -41.72 17.75
CA ALA A 73 9.45 -41.34 17.31
C ALA A 73 9.46 -40.40 16.08
N GLU A 74 8.54 -40.58 15.13
CA GLU A 74 8.44 -39.70 13.96
C GLU A 74 7.82 -38.36 14.32
N PHE A 75 6.82 -38.35 15.21
CA PHE A 75 6.20 -37.13 15.70
C PHE A 75 7.21 -36.25 16.44
N GLU A 76 8.04 -36.83 17.31
CA GLU A 76 9.12 -36.11 18.00
C GLU A 76 10.16 -35.54 17.03
N ARG A 77 10.60 -36.32 16.05
CA ARG A 77 11.52 -35.83 15.00
C ARG A 77 10.94 -34.65 14.23
N ARG A 78 9.64 -34.71 13.90
CA ARG A 78 8.94 -33.62 13.19
C ARG A 78 8.80 -32.38 14.06
N LEU A 79 8.46 -32.53 15.35
CA LEU A 79 8.40 -31.41 16.29
C LEU A 79 9.76 -30.73 16.41
N LYS A 80 10.82 -31.50 16.61
CA LYS A 80 12.20 -30.99 16.68
C LYS A 80 12.62 -30.26 15.39
N ALA A 81 12.22 -30.77 14.22
CA ALA A 81 12.48 -30.10 12.94
C ALA A 81 11.72 -28.77 12.82
N VAL A 82 10.46 -28.70 13.28
CA VAL A 82 9.67 -27.47 13.29
C VAL A 82 10.26 -26.45 14.26
N GLU A 83 10.70 -26.88 15.44
CA GLU A 83 11.38 -26.01 16.41
C GLU A 83 12.69 -25.46 15.86
N ALA A 84 13.51 -26.30 15.23
CA ALA A 84 14.74 -25.86 14.56
C ALA A 84 14.46 -24.85 13.42
N ALA A 85 13.44 -25.11 12.61
CA ALA A 85 13.03 -24.18 11.54
C ALA A 85 12.56 -22.83 12.10
N LYS A 86 11.79 -22.84 13.19
CA LYS A 86 11.37 -21.60 13.88
C LYS A 86 12.55 -20.83 14.47
N ALA A 87 13.54 -21.53 15.04
CA ALA A 87 14.76 -20.89 15.55
C ALA A 87 15.55 -20.22 14.42
N GLN A 88 15.72 -20.90 13.28
CA GLN A 88 16.36 -20.33 12.09
C GLN A 88 15.58 -19.14 11.51
N GLU A 89 14.25 -19.20 11.53
CA GLU A 89 13.41 -18.08 11.12
C GLU A 89 13.57 -16.88 12.06
N ALA A 90 13.60 -17.10 13.37
CA ALA A 90 13.83 -16.02 14.34
C ALA A 90 15.21 -15.36 14.14
N GLU A 91 16.25 -16.15 13.91
CA GLU A 91 17.60 -15.63 13.62
C GLU A 91 17.64 -14.82 12.32
N ARG A 92 16.99 -15.33 11.26
CA ARG A 92 16.89 -14.60 9.98
C ARG A 92 16.14 -13.28 10.14
N GLN A 93 15.00 -13.30 10.84
CA GLN A 93 14.22 -12.08 11.11
C GLN A 93 15.03 -11.08 11.94
N ALA A 94 15.83 -11.52 12.91
CA ALA A 94 16.69 -10.64 13.69
C ALA A 94 17.75 -9.95 12.79
N LYS A 95 18.43 -10.71 11.93
CA LYS A 95 19.40 -10.18 10.96
C LYS A 95 18.77 -9.20 9.97
N GLU A 96 17.57 -9.51 9.47
CA GLU A 96 16.83 -8.62 8.57
C GLU A 96 16.45 -7.30 9.24
N ARG A 97 16.03 -7.34 10.51
CA ARG A 97 15.72 -6.13 11.30
C ARG A 97 16.97 -5.29 11.53
N GLU A 98 18.08 -5.90 11.96
CA GLU A 98 19.34 -5.20 12.17
C GLU A 98 19.84 -4.53 10.87
N ALA A 99 19.77 -5.24 9.73
CA ALA A 99 20.14 -4.68 8.44
C ALA A 99 19.20 -3.54 7.99
N ALA A 100 17.90 -3.63 8.30
CA ALA A 100 16.95 -2.56 8.00
C ALA A 100 17.21 -1.32 8.87
N GLU A 101 17.44 -1.50 10.16
CA GLU A 101 17.78 -0.44 11.11
C GLU A 101 19.10 0.25 10.72
N ALA A 102 20.11 -0.51 10.29
CA ALA A 102 21.37 0.05 9.80
C ALA A 102 21.18 0.92 8.54
N ARG A 103 20.37 0.45 7.57
CA ARG A 103 20.03 1.22 6.36
C ARG A 103 19.24 2.48 6.68
N GLU A 104 18.27 2.38 7.59
CA GLU A 104 17.48 3.54 8.02
C GLU A 104 18.36 4.58 8.72
N ALA A 105 19.27 4.14 9.60
CA ALA A 105 20.23 5.01 10.27
C ALA A 105 21.17 5.72 9.28
N GLU A 106 21.66 5.00 8.26
CA GLU A 106 22.50 5.59 7.20
C GLU A 106 21.72 6.64 6.39
N LEU A 107 20.50 6.31 5.94
CA LEU A 107 19.63 7.24 5.23
C LEU A 107 19.26 8.46 6.09
N GLY A 108 19.05 8.26 7.40
CA GLY A 108 18.81 9.33 8.36
C GLY A 108 20.00 10.29 8.47
N ARG A 109 21.22 9.76 8.53
CA ARG A 109 22.45 10.57 8.52
C ARG A 109 22.58 11.37 7.23
N LEU A 110 22.38 10.73 6.08
CA LEU A 110 22.47 11.39 4.79
C LEU A 110 21.43 12.51 4.63
N ARG A 111 20.19 12.30 5.11
CA ARG A 111 19.16 13.35 5.11
C ARG A 111 19.54 14.50 6.03
N ALA A 112 19.98 14.21 7.25
CA ALA A 112 20.40 15.25 8.20
C ALA A 112 21.59 16.07 7.68
N GLU A 113 22.55 15.44 7.01
CA GLU A 113 23.67 16.12 6.37
C GLU A 113 23.21 17.03 5.23
N LYS A 114 22.32 16.54 4.36
CA LYS A 114 21.73 17.36 3.27
C LYS A 114 20.95 18.55 3.81
N ASP A 115 20.13 18.35 4.82
CA ASP A 115 19.33 19.42 5.44
C ASP A 115 20.23 20.46 6.14
N ALA A 116 21.34 20.02 6.74
CA ALA A 116 22.33 20.93 7.32
C ALA A 116 23.07 21.72 6.23
N ALA A 117 23.48 21.06 5.15
CA ALA A 117 24.13 21.71 4.01
C ALA A 117 23.21 22.72 3.33
N GLU A 118 21.92 22.39 3.16
CA GLU A 118 20.92 23.30 2.59
C GLU A 118 20.70 24.52 3.47
N ARG A 119 20.57 24.33 4.80
CA ARG A 119 20.45 25.46 5.73
C ARG A 119 21.69 26.37 5.69
N ALA A 120 22.89 25.79 5.68
CA ALA A 120 24.12 26.56 5.58
C ALA A 120 24.22 27.32 4.24
N ALA A 121 23.78 26.72 3.13
CA ALA A 121 23.75 27.38 1.83
C ALA A 121 22.76 28.56 1.83
N ARG A 122 21.54 28.36 2.36
CA ARG A 122 20.54 29.42 2.50
C ARG A 122 21.03 30.57 3.39
N GLU A 123 21.73 30.27 4.49
CA GLU A 123 22.29 31.29 5.37
C GLU A 123 23.38 32.12 4.66
N ARG A 124 24.27 31.47 3.90
CA ARG A 124 25.27 32.16 3.08
C ARG A 124 24.62 33.07 2.03
N GLU A 125 23.61 32.57 1.32
CA GLU A 125 22.88 33.35 0.33
C GLU A 125 22.21 34.59 0.96
N ILE A 126 21.56 34.43 2.12
CA ILE A 126 20.95 35.55 2.84
C ILE A 126 22.03 36.56 3.29
N ALA A 127 23.19 36.08 3.75
CA ALA A 127 24.29 36.96 4.15
C ALA A 127 24.87 37.74 2.96
N GLU A 128 25.05 37.10 1.81
CA GLU A 128 25.49 37.74 0.57
C GLU A 128 24.48 38.77 0.08
N GLN A 129 23.18 38.45 0.07
CA GLN A 129 22.12 39.41 -0.29
C GLN A 129 22.10 40.63 0.63
N ARG A 130 22.27 40.43 1.95
CA ARG A 130 22.35 41.54 2.92
C ARG A 130 23.59 42.38 2.73
N ALA A 131 24.74 41.76 2.45
CA ALA A 131 25.98 42.49 2.18
C ALA A 131 25.87 43.30 0.88
N ALA A 132 25.28 42.72 -0.17
CA ALA A 132 25.03 43.42 -1.43
C ALA A 132 24.06 44.59 -1.26
N ALA A 133 22.95 44.40 -0.53
CA ALA A 133 22.00 45.47 -0.22
C ALA A 133 22.64 46.60 0.60
N ALA A 134 23.46 46.26 1.61
CA ALA A 134 24.19 47.26 2.40
C ALA A 134 25.22 48.04 1.58
N ALA A 135 25.89 47.38 0.62
CA ALA A 135 26.83 48.03 -0.28
C ALA A 135 26.12 48.96 -1.28
N GLU A 136 24.94 48.57 -1.77
CA GLU A 136 24.14 49.41 -2.66
C GLU A 136 23.58 50.65 -1.94
N GLU A 137 23.07 50.47 -0.72
CA GLU A 137 22.63 51.58 0.14
C GLU A 137 23.79 52.55 0.47
N ALA A 138 24.99 52.04 0.75
CA ALA A 138 26.17 52.87 0.97
C ALA A 138 26.58 53.67 -0.28
N ALA A 139 26.55 53.03 -1.46
CA ALA A 139 26.85 53.70 -2.73
C ALA A 139 25.79 54.76 -3.10
N ALA A 140 24.50 54.48 -2.83
CA ALA A 140 23.42 55.43 -3.02
C ALA A 140 23.59 56.66 -2.12
N ALA A 141 23.90 56.46 -0.83
CA ALA A 141 24.14 57.53 0.12
C ALA A 141 25.34 58.41 -0.29
N GLU A 142 26.45 57.80 -0.75
CA GLU A 142 27.63 58.52 -1.24
C GLU A 142 27.35 59.30 -2.52
N SER A 143 26.49 58.78 -3.42
CA SER A 143 26.10 59.49 -4.64
C SER A 143 25.14 60.67 -4.42
N SER A 144 24.48 60.71 -3.25
CA SER A 144 23.51 61.75 -2.88
C SER A 144 24.08 62.90 -2.03
N ALA A 145 25.35 62.81 -1.64
CA ALA A 145 26.08 63.79 -0.84
C ALA A 145 26.95 64.72 -1.70
#